data_AF-A0A9X0CFT9-F1
#
_entry.id   AF-A0A9X0CFT9-F1
#
_cell.length_a   1.000
_cell.length_b   1.000
_cell.length_c   1.000
_cell.angle_alpha   90.00
_cell.angle_beta   90.00
_cell.angle_gamma   90.00
#
_symmetry.space_group_name_H-M   'P 1'
#
loop_
_entity.id
_entity.type
_entity.pdbx_description
1 polymer ?
#
loop_
_entity_poly.entity_id
_entity_poly.type
_entity_poly.pdbx_seq_one_letter_code
_entity_poly.pdbx_strand_id
1 'polypeptide(L)'
;MSNEERSSVAERYSNKVPQPLNSQFSEHVSKSVAVERYTQRKERDTTKLYPAAEEQNVLEATSRTPSGGAKRTRRPAKCRKCGKPMKGHNASACRSKP
;
A
#
# COMPACT_ATOMS: atom_id res chain seq x y z
N MET A 1 6.05 -55.39 -22.29
CA MET A 1 5.85 -54.00 -22.73
C MET A 1 6.69 -53.71 -23.96
N SER A 2 6.29 -54.31 -25.09
CA SER A 2 6.80 -53.99 -26.43
C SER A 2 6.34 -52.60 -26.86
N ASN A 3 6.88 -52.10 -27.98
CA ASN A 3 6.50 -50.79 -28.50
C ASN A 3 5.05 -50.79 -29.01
N GLU A 4 4.57 -51.90 -29.59
CA GLU A 4 3.16 -52.01 -30.03
C GLU A 4 2.20 -52.00 -28.84
N GLU A 5 2.56 -52.69 -27.74
CA GLU A 5 1.76 -52.69 -26.51
C GLU A 5 1.59 -51.25 -25.97
N ARG A 6 2.65 -50.44 -26.01
CA ARG A 6 2.59 -49.03 -25.56
C ARG A 6 1.70 -48.17 -26.46
N SER A 7 1.79 -48.33 -27.77
CA SER A 7 0.94 -47.59 -28.72
C SER A 7 -0.53 -47.94 -28.55
N SER A 8 -0.87 -49.22 -28.42
CA SER A 8 -2.26 -49.66 -28.20
C SER A 8 -2.85 -49.13 -26.90
N VAL A 9 -2.03 -49.04 -25.85
CA VAL A 9 -2.43 -48.41 -24.58
C VAL A 9 -2.64 -46.92 -24.78
N ALA A 10 -1.73 -46.21 -25.45
CA ALA A 10 -1.87 -44.78 -25.71
C ALA A 10 -3.16 -44.44 -26.49
N GLU A 11 -3.50 -45.22 -27.51
CA GLU A 11 -4.74 -45.06 -28.29
C GLU A 11 -6.00 -45.29 -27.44
N ARG A 12 -5.99 -46.29 -26.56
CA ARG A 12 -7.13 -46.57 -25.67
C ARG A 12 -7.43 -45.44 -24.68
N TYR A 13 -6.41 -44.67 -24.32
CA TYR A 13 -6.53 -43.61 -23.33
C TYR A 13 -6.59 -42.21 -23.93
N SER A 14 -6.21 -42.00 -25.19
CA SER A 14 -6.19 -40.67 -25.83
C SER A 14 -7.53 -39.93 -25.70
N ASN A 15 -8.65 -40.60 -25.97
CA ASN A 15 -10.00 -40.03 -25.89
C ASN A 15 -10.53 -39.89 -24.44
N LYS A 16 -9.84 -40.47 -23.45
CA LYS A 16 -10.19 -40.38 -22.03
C LYS A 16 -9.39 -39.30 -21.31
N VAL A 17 -8.36 -38.74 -21.94
CA VAL A 17 -7.59 -37.64 -21.36
C VAL A 17 -8.44 -36.38 -21.48
N PRO A 18 -8.89 -35.78 -20.36
CA PRO A 18 -9.57 -34.50 -20.40
C PRO A 18 -8.64 -33.45 -21.00
N GLN A 19 -9.21 -32.43 -21.63
CA GLN A 19 -8.38 -31.35 -22.16
C GLN A 19 -7.51 -30.76 -21.05
N PRO A 20 -6.23 -30.47 -21.34
CA PRO A 20 -5.31 -29.93 -20.35
C PRO A 20 -5.87 -28.61 -19.84
N LEU A 21 -5.80 -28.35 -18.53
CA LEU A 21 -6.31 -27.13 -17.92
C LEU A 21 -5.79 -25.85 -18.62
N ASN A 22 -4.55 -25.91 -19.11
CA ASN A 22 -3.91 -24.82 -19.81
C ASN A 22 -4.64 -24.42 -21.11
N SER A 23 -5.39 -25.33 -21.73
CA SER A 23 -6.21 -25.05 -22.93
C SER A 23 -7.40 -24.12 -22.66
N GLN A 24 -7.77 -23.94 -21.39
CA GLN A 24 -8.82 -22.99 -21.00
C GLN A 24 -8.33 -21.54 -21.07
N PHE A 25 -7.03 -21.30 -21.08
CA PHE A 25 -6.46 -19.97 -21.17
C PHE A 25 -6.14 -19.65 -22.64
N SER A 26 -7.07 -18.98 -23.33
CA SER A 26 -6.89 -18.55 -24.72
C SER A 26 -5.74 -17.55 -24.90
N GLU A 27 -5.41 -16.81 -23.84
CA GLU A 27 -4.35 -15.80 -23.84
C GLU A 27 -2.99 -16.42 -23.48
N HIS A 28 -2.44 -17.19 -24.40
CA HIS A 28 -1.03 -17.59 -24.30
C HIS A 28 -0.15 -16.45 -24.79
N VAL A 29 0.67 -15.92 -23.88
CA VAL A 29 1.70 -14.97 -24.23
C VAL A 29 2.89 -15.71 -24.85
N SER A 30 3.51 -15.13 -25.86
CA SER A 30 4.70 -15.73 -26.47
C SER A 30 5.84 -15.91 -25.46
N LYS A 31 6.72 -16.88 -25.71
CA LYS A 31 7.84 -17.19 -24.82
C LYS A 31 8.74 -15.97 -24.55
N SER A 32 8.99 -15.15 -25.57
CA SER A 32 9.81 -13.93 -25.43
C SER A 32 9.19 -12.97 -24.42
N VAL A 33 7.90 -12.67 -24.57
CA VAL A 33 7.18 -11.76 -23.67
C VAL A 33 7.06 -12.36 -22.26
N ALA A 34 6.91 -13.68 -22.13
CA ALA A 34 6.92 -14.34 -20.83
C ALA A 34 8.26 -14.18 -20.09
N VAL A 35 9.38 -14.27 -20.82
CA VAL A 35 10.73 -14.06 -20.27
C VAL A 35 10.91 -12.60 -19.85
N GLU A 36 10.53 -11.63 -20.68
CA GLU A 36 10.60 -10.21 -20.32
C GLU A 36 9.77 -9.87 -19.08
N ARG A 37 8.53 -10.38 -19.00
CA ARG A 37 7.69 -10.16 -17.81
C ARG A 37 8.31 -10.79 -16.56
N TYR A 38 9.00 -11.92 -16.70
CA TYR A 38 9.70 -12.56 -15.59
C TYR A 38 10.91 -11.72 -15.12
N THR A 39 11.75 -11.24 -16.03
CA THR A 39 12.91 -10.41 -15.67
C THR A 39 12.46 -9.12 -14.99
N GLN A 40 11.44 -8.45 -15.52
CA GLN A 40 10.85 -7.25 -14.91
C GLN A 40 10.33 -7.50 -13.48
N ARG A 41 9.65 -8.64 -13.24
CA ARG A 41 9.20 -8.99 -11.89
C ARG A 41 10.39 -9.21 -10.95
N LYS A 42 11.40 -9.93 -11.41
CA LYS A 42 12.60 -10.20 -10.61
C LYS A 42 13.33 -8.91 -10.22
N GLU A 43 13.43 -7.95 -11.15
CA GLU A 43 13.99 -6.62 -10.87
C GLU A 43 13.16 -5.83 -9.84
N ARG A 44 11.83 -5.92 -9.93
CA ARG A 44 10.91 -5.31 -8.96
C ARG A 44 10.99 -5.94 -7.57
N ASP A 45 11.12 -7.26 -7.49
CA ASP A 45 11.30 -7.97 -6.21
C ASP A 45 12.67 -7.66 -5.59
N THR A 46 13.68 -7.33 -6.41
CA THR A 46 14.99 -6.86 -5.92
C THR A 46 15.01 -5.39 -5.51
N THR A 47 14.01 -4.59 -5.90
CA THR A 47 13.92 -3.20 -5.44
C THR A 47 13.45 -3.23 -3.98
N LYS A 48 14.33 -2.82 -3.05
CA LYS A 48 14.03 -2.82 -1.62
C LYS A 48 12.78 -1.95 -1.36
N LEU A 49 11.69 -2.59 -0.96
CA LEU A 49 10.41 -1.94 -0.59
C LEU A 49 10.54 -1.04 0.66
N TYR A 50 11.66 -1.13 1.36
CA TYR A 50 11.97 -0.34 2.54
C TYR A 50 13.31 0.36 2.35
N PRO A 51 13.49 1.57 2.92
CA PRO A 51 14.79 2.20 3.02
C PRO A 51 15.79 1.22 3.65
N ALA A 52 17.07 1.34 3.30
CA ALA A 52 18.09 0.62 4.04
C ALA A 52 18.03 1.04 5.53
N ALA A 53 18.44 0.17 6.45
CA ALA A 53 18.41 0.47 7.89
C ALA A 53 19.13 1.81 8.22
N GLU A 54 20.19 2.13 7.47
CA GLU A 54 20.91 3.40 7.56
C GLU A 54 20.04 4.61 7.17
N GLU A 55 19.31 4.51 6.06
CA GLU A 55 18.39 5.56 5.59
C GLU A 55 17.22 5.73 6.56
N GLN A 56 16.71 4.63 7.12
CA GLN A 56 15.65 4.65 8.11
C GLN A 56 16.09 5.35 9.41
N ASN A 57 17.32 5.10 9.87
CA ASN A 57 17.88 5.80 11.02
C ASN A 57 17.99 7.32 10.79
N VAL A 58 18.38 7.74 9.59
CA VAL A 58 18.46 9.17 9.22
C VAL A 58 17.06 9.81 9.20
N LEU A 59 16.06 9.14 8.62
CA LEU A 59 14.68 9.63 8.59
C LEU A 59 14.05 9.70 9.99
N GLU A 60 14.33 8.72 10.85
CA GLU A 60 13.90 8.73 12.25
C GLU A 60 14.60 9.84 13.04
N ALA A 61 15.90 10.05 12.87
CA ALA A 61 16.61 11.14 13.53
C ALA A 61 16.07 12.51 13.12
N THR A 62 15.74 12.67 11.83
CA THR A 62 15.20 13.93 11.29
C THR A 62 13.78 14.19 11.80
N SER A 63 12.92 13.16 11.85
CA SER A 63 11.54 13.28 12.37
C SER A 63 11.46 13.44 13.89
N ARG A 64 12.46 12.95 14.63
CA ARG A 64 12.56 13.12 16.09
C ARG A 64 13.09 14.48 16.53
N THR A 65 13.62 15.30 15.62
CA THR A 65 13.87 16.71 15.97
C THR A 65 12.51 17.36 16.23
N PRO A 66 12.24 17.87 17.45
CA PRO A 66 11.08 18.70 17.63
C PRO A 66 11.35 19.93 16.77
N SER A 67 10.69 20.02 15.62
CA SER A 67 10.58 21.29 14.91
C SER A 67 10.20 22.29 16.00
N GLY A 68 11.06 23.29 16.22
CA GLY A 68 10.86 24.32 17.22
C GLY A 68 9.64 25.14 16.83
N GLY A 69 8.46 24.55 16.93
CA GLY A 69 7.19 25.19 16.75
C GLY A 69 7.11 26.18 17.88
N ALA A 70 7.38 27.44 17.56
CA ALA A 70 7.21 28.58 18.45
C ALA A 70 5.96 28.33 19.30
N LYS A 71 6.11 28.30 20.63
CA LYS A 71 4.99 28.11 21.56
C LYS A 71 3.90 29.10 21.16
N ARG A 72 2.87 28.62 20.44
CA ARG A 72 1.78 29.49 19.99
C ARG A 72 1.08 29.95 21.26
N THR A 73 1.35 31.18 21.66
CA THR A 73 0.64 31.86 22.73
C THR A 73 -0.81 32.00 22.27
N ARG A 74 -1.64 31.01 22.59
CA ARG A 74 -3.06 31.03 22.22
C ARG A 74 -3.69 32.23 22.91
N ARG A 75 -4.24 33.13 22.11
CA ARG A 75 -5.02 34.26 22.63
C ARG A 75 -6.17 33.69 23.49
N PRO A 76 -6.40 34.22 24.69
CA PRO A 76 -7.46 33.72 25.56
C PRO A 76 -8.82 33.91 24.88
N ALA A 77 -9.71 32.93 25.06
CA ALA A 77 -11.06 32.98 24.52
C ALA A 77 -11.79 34.23 25.02
N LYS A 78 -12.54 34.91 24.14
CA LYS A 78 -13.33 36.11 24.43
C LYS A 78 -14.81 35.78 24.44
N CYS A 79 -15.57 36.44 25.30
CA CYS A 79 -17.03 36.33 25.36
C CYS A 79 -17.65 36.83 24.05
N ARG A 80 -18.56 36.04 23.46
CA ARG A 80 -19.21 36.40 22.20
C ARG A 80 -20.13 37.62 22.32
N LYS A 81 -20.68 37.88 23.51
CA LYS A 81 -21.61 39.00 23.77
C LYS A 81 -20.91 40.34 24.01
N CYS A 82 -19.84 40.34 24.80
CA CYS A 82 -19.16 41.58 25.24
C CYS A 82 -17.69 41.70 24.81
N GLY A 83 -17.11 40.67 24.19
CA GLY A 83 -15.73 40.66 23.72
C GLY A 83 -14.65 40.64 24.82
N LYS A 84 -15.01 40.61 26.10
CA LYS A 84 -14.06 40.53 27.23
C LYS A 84 -13.47 39.11 27.36
N PRO A 85 -12.25 38.93 27.90
CA PRO A 85 -11.68 37.61 28.13
C PRO A 85 -12.58 36.74 29.02
N MET A 86 -12.72 35.45 28.68
CA MET A 86 -13.61 34.51 29.41
C MET A 86 -13.09 34.14 30.80
N LYS A 87 -11.77 34.26 31.04
CA LYS A 87 -11.16 33.94 32.33
C LYS A 87 -11.66 34.95 33.38
N GLY A 88 -12.46 34.49 34.35
CA GLY A 88 -13.09 35.33 35.38
C GLY A 88 -14.34 36.10 34.92
N HIS A 89 -14.86 35.81 33.72
CA HIS A 89 -16.05 36.48 33.21
C HIS A 89 -17.33 35.78 33.66
N ASN A 90 -18.21 36.52 34.35
CA ASN A 90 -19.53 36.03 34.70
C ASN A 90 -20.47 36.11 33.48
N ALA A 91 -20.72 34.97 32.82
CA ALA A 91 -21.53 34.89 31.62
C ALA A 91 -23.01 35.23 31.86
N SER A 92 -23.55 35.01 33.06
CA SER A 92 -24.96 35.28 33.39
C SER A 92 -25.22 36.77 33.60
N ALA A 93 -24.25 37.51 34.16
CA ALA A 93 -24.31 38.97 34.34
C ALA A 93 -23.82 39.76 33.12
N CYS A 94 -23.50 39.07 32.01
CA CYS A 94 -22.91 39.69 30.84
C CYS A 94 -23.95 40.47 30.02
N ARG A 95 -23.85 41.80 30.05
CA ARG A 95 -24.60 42.70 29.17
C ARG A 95 -23.93 42.74 27.79
N SER A 96 -24.73 42.67 26.72
CA SER A 96 -24.24 42.87 25.35
C SER A 96 -23.59 44.25 25.21
N LYS A 97 -22.63 44.39 24.28
CA LYS A 97 -22.12 45.73 23.96
C LYS A 97 -23.28 46.61 23.46
N PRO A 98 -23.29 47.92 23.77
CA PRO A 98 -24.14 48.86 23.07
C PRO A 98 -23.81 48.87 21.57
#